data_AF-X0T8D6-F1
#
_entry.id   AF-X0T8D6-F1
#
_cell.length_a   1.000
_cell.length_b   1.000
_cell.length_c   1.000
_cell.angle_alpha   90.00
_cell.angle_beta   90.00
_cell.angle_gamma   90.00
#
_symmetry.space_group_name_H-M   'P 1'
#
loop_
_entity.id
_entity.type
_entity.pdbx_description
1 polymer ?
#
loop_
_entity_poly.entity_id
_entity_poly.type
_entity_poly.pdbx_seq_one_letter_code
_entity_poly.pdbx_strand_id
1 'polypeptide(L)' 'LKKAKEILQKAGFDEKNITIKLSNRKKGVARDIIDEAHSGYDTVVMGKRGLSGIKEFFLGSVSQKVLHGAKDLSVLLVN' A
#
# COMPACT_ATOMS: atom_id res chain seq x y z
N LEU A 1 -9.50 -0.58 9.17
CA LEU A 1 -8.52 0.37 9.77
C LEU A 1 -8.18 0.00 11.20
N LYS A 2 -9.15 -0.11 12.13
CA LYS A 2 -8.92 -0.54 13.52
C LYS A 2 -8.10 -1.85 13.62
N LYS A 3 -8.54 -2.90 12.91
CA LYS A 3 -7.83 -4.19 12.83
C LYS A 3 -6.40 -4.08 12.30
N ALA A 4 -6.13 -3.18 11.33
CA ALA A 4 -4.80 -3.02 10.76
C ALA A 4 -3.83 -2.39 11.77
N LYS A 5 -4.28 -1.37 12.49
CA LYS A 5 -3.51 -0.75 13.57
C LYS A 5 -3.20 -1.76 14.68
N GLU A 6 -4.20 -2.54 15.10
CA GLU A 6 -4.03 -3.58 16.12
C GLU A 6 -2.99 -4.64 15.69
N ILE A 7 -2.97 -5.05 14.42
CA ILE A 7 -1.97 -5.99 13.89
C ILE A 7 -0.56 -5.40 14.00
N LEU A 8 -0.37 -4.15 13.59
CA LEU A 8 0.94 -3.48 13.68
C LEU A 8 1.39 -3.31 15.14
N GLN A 9 0.48 -2.93 16.04
CA GLN A 9 0.80 -2.84 17.47
C GLN A 9 1.21 -4.20 18.05
N LYS A 10 0.48 -5.28 17.71
CA LYS A 10 0.84 -6.64 18.13
C LYS A 10 2.17 -7.13 17.54
N ALA A 11 2.56 -6.62 16.38
CA ALA A 11 3.87 -6.88 15.78
C ALA A 11 5.01 -6.06 16.41
N GLY A 12 4.72 -5.18 17.38
CA GLY A 12 5.71 -4.43 18.14
C GLY A 12 5.90 -2.97 17.71
N PHE A 13 5.08 -2.45 16.79
CA PHE A 13 5.13 -1.03 16.42
C PHE A 13 4.46 -0.15 17.48
N ASP A 14 5.18 0.85 17.98
CA ASP A 14 4.62 1.86 18.89
C ASP A 14 3.49 2.64 18.20
N GLU A 15 2.40 2.88 18.93
CA GLU A 15 1.21 3.57 18.45
C GLU A 15 1.53 4.96 17.86
N LYS A 16 2.46 5.69 18.46
CA LYS A 16 2.86 7.03 18.00
C LYS A 16 3.50 7.01 16.61
N ASN A 17 4.02 5.85 16.19
CA ASN A 17 4.64 5.64 14.88
C ASN A 17 3.65 5.10 13.84
N ILE A 18 2.36 4.97 14.18
CA ILE A 18 1.32 4.49 13.27
C ILE A 18 0.36 5.63 12.94
N THR A 19 0.44 6.14 11.71
CA THR A 19 -0.52 7.13 11.20
C THR A 19 -1.51 6.47 10.25
N ILE A 20 -2.81 6.73 10.46
CA ILE A 20 -3.87 6.31 9.54
C ILE A 20 -4.30 7.51 8.70
N LYS A 21 -4.16 7.38 7.38
CA LYS A 21 -4.64 8.39 6.43
C LYS A 21 -5.81 7.84 5.62
N LEU A 22 -6.90 8.60 5.59
CA LEU A 22 -8.09 8.34 4.78
C LEU A 22 -8.21 9.44 3.73
N SER A 23 -8.34 9.04 2.47
CA SER A 23 -8.47 9.98 1.36
C SER A 23 -9.51 9.48 0.36
N ASN A 24 -10.33 10.41 -0.14
CA ASN A 24 -11.17 10.14 -1.29
C ASN A 24 -10.30 9.98 -2.54
N ARG A 25 -10.75 9.10 -3.45
CA ARG A 25 -10.12 8.90 -4.76
C ARG A 25 -10.14 10.21 -5.55
N LYS A 26 -9.01 10.62 -6.11
CA LYS A 26 -8.88 11.83 -6.93
C LYS A 26 -8.62 11.48 -8.39
N LYS A 27 -7.50 10.81 -8.68
CA LYS A 27 -7.09 10.42 -10.05
C LYS A 27 -7.23 8.92 -10.30
N GLY A 28 -7.37 8.14 -9.23
CA GLY A 28 -7.44 6.68 -9.26
C GLY A 28 -6.49 6.07 -8.24
N VAL A 29 -6.86 4.92 -7.67
CA VAL A 29 -6.17 4.32 -6.50
C VAL A 29 -4.66 4.23 -6.67
N ALA A 30 -4.18 3.68 -7.80
CA ALA A 30 -2.73 3.53 -8.02
C ALA A 30 -2.00 4.88 -8.14
N ARG A 31 -2.58 5.84 -8.87
CA ARG A 31 -1.98 7.18 -9.04
C ARG A 31 -1.97 7.96 -7.73
N ASP A 32 -3.07 7.87 -6.98
CA ASP A 32 -3.18 8.54 -5.68
C ASP A 32 -2.18 7.95 -4.68
N ILE A 33 -1.90 6.63 -4.71
CA ILE A 33 -0.84 5.99 -3.91
C ILE A 33 0.55 6.48 -4.34
N ILE A 34 0.83 6.52 -5.65
CA ILE A 34 2.14 6.96 -6.16
C ILE A 34 2.40 8.43 -5.79
N ASP A 35 1.40 9.31 -5.97
CA ASP A 35 1.51 10.72 -5.62
C ASP A 35 1.78 10.88 -4.11
N GLU A 36 1.09 10.12 -3.26
CA GLU A 36 1.30 10.13 -1.80
C GLU A 36 2.69 9.59 -1.42
N ALA A 37 3.14 8.51 -2.04
CA ALA A 37 4.42 7.89 -1.73
C ALA A 37 5.60 8.87 -1.96
N HIS A 38 5.48 9.76 -2.95
CA HIS A 38 6.48 10.81 -3.22
C HIS A 38 6.43 12.00 -2.23
N SER A 39 5.54 12.01 -1.25
CA SER A 39 5.47 13.06 -0.23
C SER A 39 6.48 12.90 0.92
N GLY A 40 7.41 11.95 0.80
CA GLY A 40 8.51 11.75 1.74
C GLY A 40 8.58 10.35 2.37
N TYR A 41 8.02 9.32 1.71
CA TYR A 41 8.12 7.94 2.16
C TYR A 41 9.27 7.21 1.46
N ASP A 42 9.97 6.33 2.18
CA ASP A 42 11.07 5.55 1.61
C ASP A 42 10.61 4.25 0.91
N THR A 43 9.46 3.71 1.32
CA THR A 43 8.99 2.40 0.86
C THR A 43 7.47 2.31 0.87
N VAL A 44 6.91 1.68 -0.17
CA VAL A 44 5.50 1.30 -0.25
C VAL A 44 5.38 -0.20 -0.01
N VAL A 45 4.67 -0.61 1.03
CA VAL A 45 4.31 -2.01 1.28
C VAL A 45 2.85 -2.24 0.92
N MET A 46 2.58 -3.20 0.05
CA MET A 46 1.19 -3.52 -0.34
C MET A 46 0.99 -4.99 -0.69
N GLY A 47 -0.26 -5.44 -0.58
CA GLY A 47 -0.63 -6.77 -1.03
C GLY A 47 -0.36 -6.97 -2.53
N LYS A 48 0.14 -8.16 -2.89
CA LYS A 48 0.32 -8.60 -4.28
C LYS A 48 -1.01 -8.60 -5.04
N ARG A 49 -2.11 -8.82 -4.31
CA ARG A 49 -3.48 -8.92 -4.84
C ARG A 49 -4.46 -8.12 -4.00
N GLY A 50 -5.53 -7.69 -4.65
CA GLY A 50 -6.71 -7.14 -3.98
C GLY A 50 -7.71 -8.24 -3.60
N LEU A 51 -8.89 -7.81 -3.15
CA LEU A 51 -9.98 -8.70 -2.71
C LEU A 51 -10.66 -9.49 -3.84
N SER A 52 -10.36 -9.17 -5.10
CA SER A 52 -10.88 -9.90 -6.26
C SER A 52 -10.18 -11.25 -6.39
N GLY A 53 -10.93 -12.35 -6.43
CA GLY A 53 -10.44 -13.74 -6.48
C GLY A 53 -9.79 -14.19 -7.79
N ILE A 54 -8.81 -13.43 -8.29
CA ILE A 54 -8.04 -13.75 -9.50
C ILE A 54 -6.92 -14.75 -9.20
N LYS A 55 -6.64 -15.64 -10.16
CA LYS A 55 -5.70 -16.79 -10.06
C LYS A 55 -4.35 -16.46 -9.41
N GLU A 56 -3.76 -17.47 -8.78
CA GLU A 56 -2.54 -17.44 -7.94
C GLU A 56 -1.24 -16.97 -8.61
N PHE A 57 -1.23 -16.64 -9.90
CA PHE A 57 -0.03 -16.21 -10.61
C PHE A 57 -0.02 -14.73 -11.03
N PHE A 58 -1.15 -14.02 -10.97
CA PHE A 58 -1.21 -12.63 -11.45
C PHE A 58 -1.02 -11.59 -10.34
N LEU A 59 -0.42 -10.44 -10.69
CA LEU A 59 -0.42 -9.22 -9.87
C LEU A 59 -1.80 -8.54 -9.97
N GLY A 60 -2.27 -7.96 -8.86
CA GLY A 60 -3.46 -7.12 -8.88
C GLY A 60 -3.25 -5.86 -9.72
N SER A 61 -4.31 -5.34 -10.34
CA SER A 61 -4.23 -4.17 -11.25
C SER A 61 -3.69 -2.91 -10.57
N VAL A 62 -3.94 -2.72 -9.27
CA VAL A 62 -3.38 -1.62 -8.48
C VAL A 62 -1.90 -1.88 -8.20
N SER A 63 -1.55 -3.05 -7.67
CA SER A 63 -0.18 -3.43 -7.33
C SER A 63 0.76 -3.36 -8.55
N GLN A 64 0.30 -3.83 -9.71
CA GLN A 64 1.05 -3.74 -10.97
C GLN A 64 1.32 -2.29 -11.39
N LYS A 65 0.31 -1.41 -11.27
CA LYS A 65 0.45 0.01 -11.64
C LYS A 65 1.35 0.77 -10.68
N VAL A 66 1.28 0.48 -9.39
CA VAL A 66 2.16 1.08 -8.38
C VAL A 66 3.61 0.63 -8.61
N LEU A 67 3.85 -0.67 -8.80
CA LEU A 67 5.18 -1.21 -9.07
C LEU A 67 5.86 -0.57 -10.30
N HIS A 68 5.11 -0.31 -11.37
CA HIS A 68 5.65 0.34 -12.58
C HIS A 68 5.75 1.87 -12.48
N GLY A 69 4.92 2.48 -11.63
CA GLY A 69 4.79 3.94 -11.54
C GLY A 69 5.66 4.59 -10.47
N ALA A 70 5.96 3.89 -9.38
CA ALA A 70 6.83 4.36 -8.30
C ALA A 70 8.31 4.07 -8.60
N LYS A 71 8.83 4.64 -9.70
CA LYS A 71 10.16 4.31 -10.26
C LYS A 71 11.33 4.59 -9.32
N ASP A 72 11.17 5.58 -8.45
CA ASP A 72 12.25 6.06 -7.56
C ASP A 72 12.02 5.64 -6.10
N LEU A 73 11.12 4.69 -5.86
CA LEU A 73 10.77 4.20 -4.52
C LEU A 73 10.80 2.68 -4.45
N SER A 74 11.18 2.15 -3.29
CA SER A 74 11.10 0.71 -3.05
C SER A 74 9.64 0.28 -2.90
N VAL A 75 9.21 -0.72 -3.67
CA VAL A 75 7.87 -1.33 -3.58
C VAL A 75 7.99 -2.77 -3.12
N LEU A 76 7.49 -3.07 -1.93
CA LEU A 76 7.45 -4.41 -1.35
C LEU A 76 6.06 -5.02 -1.50
N LEU A 77 5.97 -6.14 -2.24
CA LEU A 77 4.74 -6.90 -2.41
C LEU A 77 4.68 -8.07 -1.43
N VAL A 78 3.57 -8.14 -0.67
CA VAL A 78 3.32 -9.21 0.32
C VAL A 78 2.11 -10.07 -0.06
N ASN A 79 2.11 -11.35 0.33
CA ASN A 79 1.02 -12.29 0.06
C ASN A 79 -0.08 -12.22 1.13
#